data_AF-A0AA97D8P4-F1
#
_entry.id   AF-A0AA97D8P4-F1
#
_cell.length_a   1.000
_cell.length_b   1.000
_cell.length_c   1.000
_cell.angle_alpha   90.00
_cell.angle_beta   90.00
_cell.angle_gamma   90.00
#
_symmetry.space_group_name_H-M   'P 1'
#
loop_
_entity.id
_entity.type
_entity.pdbx_description
1 polymer ?
#
loop_
_entity_poly.entity_id
_entity_poly.type
_entity_poly.pdbx_seq_one_letter_code
_entity_poly.pdbx_strand_id
1 'polypeptide(L)'
;MNSEYIAGVAAFPNRTDSGTLRPFLRRLEQQHGKQYRDIVADAGYESLDNYLYLEDIWQTSFIKPINYETRKTKKFKQQIGRRENMSYDEQQDCYFCAAGRKLVFCRESTQRNRQGHFLTSAYYRCESCTGCPCREACCKAKNGAAKKLSVKLDLLRLSDRSKQNITGERGIMLRVNRSIQVEGAFGVLKSNRKFKRFLTRGRTNISTELYLLCLGYNLNKLWAKCNAGRLKTHLFCLQKE
;
A
#
# COMPACT_ATOMS: atom_id res chain seq x y z
N MET A 1 -12.22 -3.94 11.16
CA MET A 1 -11.60 -5.22 11.61
C MET A 1 -12.72 -6.13 12.08
N ASN A 2 -12.75 -7.38 11.63
CA ASN A 2 -13.95 -8.23 11.73
C ASN A 2 -13.74 -9.43 12.67
N SER A 3 -13.07 -9.21 13.80
CA SER A 3 -12.97 -10.19 14.90
C SER A 3 -12.40 -11.57 14.52
N GLU A 4 -11.45 -11.60 13.58
CA GLU A 4 -10.86 -12.82 12.96
C GLU A 4 -11.77 -13.54 11.94
N TYR A 5 -12.99 -13.06 11.68
CA TYR A 5 -13.88 -13.61 10.66
C TYR A 5 -13.59 -13.02 9.28
N ILE A 6 -13.79 -13.84 8.25
CA ILE A 6 -13.80 -13.40 6.86
C ILE A 6 -15.18 -12.81 6.56
N ALA A 7 -15.29 -11.48 6.54
CA ALA A 7 -16.55 -10.78 6.28
C ALA A 7 -16.81 -10.51 4.79
N GLY A 8 -15.81 -10.74 3.94
CA GLY A 8 -15.98 -10.68 2.50
C GLY A 8 -14.76 -11.22 1.78
N VAL A 9 -15.00 -11.73 0.58
CA VAL A 9 -14.00 -12.39 -0.25
C VAL A 9 -14.38 -12.23 -1.72
N ALA A 10 -13.38 -12.06 -2.59
CA ALA A 10 -13.58 -11.96 -4.02
C ALA A 10 -12.35 -12.45 -4.78
N ALA A 11 -12.58 -13.01 -5.97
CA ALA A 11 -11.54 -13.35 -6.93
C ALA A 11 -11.51 -12.28 -8.04
N PHE A 12 -10.31 -11.78 -8.35
CA PHE A 12 -10.08 -10.77 -9.37
C PHE A 12 -9.14 -11.31 -10.47
N PRO A 13 -9.37 -10.95 -11.75
CA PRO A 13 -8.46 -11.31 -12.83
C PRO A 13 -7.22 -10.39 -12.90
N ASN A 14 -7.20 -9.31 -12.12
CA ASN A 14 -6.13 -8.32 -12.09
C ASN A 14 -4.80 -8.97 -11.68
N ARG A 15 -3.71 -8.59 -12.37
CA ARG A 15 -2.35 -9.05 -12.04
C ARG A 15 -1.74 -8.34 -10.83
N THR A 16 -2.23 -7.14 -10.49
CA THR A 16 -1.73 -6.32 -9.38
C THR A 16 -2.82 -6.08 -8.35
N ASP A 17 -2.44 -6.13 -7.07
CA ASP A 17 -3.36 -5.97 -5.95
C ASP A 17 -3.99 -4.57 -5.91
N SER A 18 -3.23 -3.53 -6.27
CA SER A 18 -3.71 -2.15 -6.33
C SER A 18 -4.99 -1.97 -7.16
N GLY A 19 -5.16 -2.72 -8.24
CA GLY A 19 -6.35 -2.64 -9.09
C GLY A 19 -7.61 -3.27 -8.47
N THR A 20 -7.47 -4.01 -7.37
CA THR A 20 -8.55 -4.78 -6.74
C THR A 20 -9.21 -4.07 -5.57
N LEU A 21 -8.57 -3.05 -4.98
CA LEU A 21 -9.09 -2.37 -3.78
C LEU A 21 -10.46 -1.76 -4.00
N ARG A 22 -10.56 -0.84 -4.97
CA ARG A 22 -11.79 -0.12 -5.30
C ARG A 22 -12.97 -1.05 -5.64
N PRO A 23 -12.84 -2.03 -6.55
CA PRO A 23 -13.95 -2.95 -6.80
C PRO A 23 -14.29 -3.83 -5.60
N PHE A 24 -13.31 -4.18 -4.76
CA PHE A 24 -13.57 -4.95 -3.53
C PHE A 24 -14.33 -4.15 -2.48
N LEU A 25 -13.95 -2.89 -2.23
CA LEU A 25 -14.63 -2.03 -1.25
C LEU A 25 -16.07 -1.73 -1.65
N ARG A 26 -16.33 -1.45 -2.94
CA ARG A 26 -17.70 -1.27 -3.44
C ARG A 26 -18.55 -2.51 -3.27
N ARG A 27 -17.97 -3.69 -3.49
CA ARG A 27 -18.66 -4.95 -3.25
C ARG A 27 -19.00 -5.13 -1.76
N LEU A 28 -18.06 -4.85 -0.87
CA LEU A 28 -18.30 -4.92 0.58
C LEU A 28 -19.40 -3.96 1.01
N GLU A 29 -19.39 -2.73 0.51
CA GLU A 29 -20.44 -1.74 0.78
C GLU A 29 -21.81 -2.24 0.34
N GLN A 30 -21.93 -2.77 -0.88
CA GLN A 30 -23.18 -3.35 -1.37
C GLN A 30 -23.65 -4.54 -0.51
N GLN A 31 -22.74 -5.41 -0.09
CA GLN A 31 -23.07 -6.60 0.68
C GLN A 31 -23.43 -6.28 2.14
N HIS A 32 -22.81 -5.25 2.73
CA HIS A 32 -22.97 -4.93 4.15
C HIS A 32 -23.93 -3.76 4.40
N GLY A 33 -24.35 -3.06 3.34
CA GLY A 33 -25.17 -1.85 3.44
C GLY A 33 -24.48 -0.66 4.10
N LYS A 34 -23.14 -0.73 4.28
CA LYS A 34 -22.35 0.30 4.96
C LYS A 34 -20.89 0.28 4.52
N GLN A 35 -20.25 1.43 4.64
CA GLN A 35 -18.83 1.60 4.35
C GLN A 35 -17.94 1.32 5.56
N TYR A 36 -16.74 0.80 5.30
CA TYR A 36 -15.69 0.70 6.30
C TYR A 36 -14.94 2.03 6.37
N ARG A 37 -14.89 2.64 7.57
CA ARG A 37 -14.20 3.93 7.77
C ARG A 37 -12.68 3.83 7.58
N ASP A 38 -12.05 2.80 8.14
CA ASP A 38 -10.60 2.64 8.12
C ASP A 38 -10.19 1.46 7.23
N ILE A 39 -9.41 1.75 6.19
CA ILE A 39 -8.96 0.76 5.21
C ILE A 39 -7.50 0.41 5.49
N VAL A 40 -7.29 -0.78 6.05
CA VAL A 40 -5.96 -1.30 6.41
C VAL A 40 -5.52 -2.30 5.37
N ALA A 41 -4.47 -1.97 4.61
CA ALA A 41 -3.99 -2.80 3.51
C ALA A 41 -2.45 -2.90 3.48
N ASP A 42 -1.94 -3.92 2.80
CA ASP A 42 -0.51 -4.07 2.57
C ASP A 42 0.01 -3.09 1.51
N ALA A 43 1.30 -3.21 1.22
CA ALA A 43 1.98 -2.30 0.31
C ALA A 43 1.63 -2.52 -1.17
N GLY A 44 1.13 -3.70 -1.54
CA GLY A 44 0.69 -4.00 -2.91
C GLY A 44 -0.54 -3.18 -3.32
N TYR A 45 -1.27 -2.63 -2.35
CA TYR A 45 -2.42 -1.77 -2.56
C TYR A 45 -2.09 -0.28 -2.70
N GLU A 46 -0.83 0.15 -2.51
CA GLU A 46 -0.47 1.55 -2.71
C GLU A 46 -0.61 1.94 -4.19
N SER A 47 -1.44 2.95 -4.45
CA SER A 47 -1.47 3.65 -5.72
C SER A 47 -2.10 5.02 -5.52
N LEU A 48 -1.75 5.95 -6.41
CA LEU A 48 -2.39 7.27 -6.42
C LEU A 48 -3.91 7.15 -6.59
N ASP A 49 -4.36 6.32 -7.54
CA ASP A 49 -5.79 6.07 -7.80
C ASP A 49 -6.52 5.54 -6.57
N ASN A 50 -5.91 4.66 -5.78
CA ASN A 50 -6.52 4.15 -4.56
C ASN A 50 -6.61 5.22 -3.48
N TYR A 51 -5.57 6.05 -3.31
CA TYR A 51 -5.63 7.13 -2.34
C TYR A 51 -6.68 8.19 -2.71
N LEU A 52 -6.75 8.58 -3.98
CA LEU A 52 -7.76 9.53 -4.46
C LEU A 52 -9.17 8.97 -4.26
N TYR A 53 -9.39 7.70 -4.63
CA TYR A 53 -10.68 7.04 -4.42
C TYR A 53 -11.09 7.04 -2.94
N LEU A 54 -10.18 6.71 -2.02
CA LEU A 54 -10.46 6.70 -0.59
C LEU A 54 -10.72 8.11 -0.05
N GLU A 55 -9.99 9.13 -0.54
CA GLU A 55 -10.21 10.54 -0.19
C GLU A 55 -11.60 11.01 -0.66
N ASP A 56 -12.01 10.67 -1.89
CA ASP A 56 -13.32 11.03 -2.46
C ASP A 56 -14.51 10.48 -1.65
N ILE A 57 -14.35 9.28 -1.05
CA ILE A 57 -15.40 8.62 -0.25
C ILE A 57 -15.15 8.72 1.26
N TRP A 58 -14.26 9.62 1.69
CA TRP A 58 -13.99 9.92 3.11
C TRP A 58 -13.54 8.70 3.93
N GLN A 59 -12.86 7.75 3.31
CA GLN A 59 -12.28 6.59 3.98
C GLN A 59 -10.81 6.84 4.33
N THR A 60 -10.44 6.51 5.57
CA THR A 60 -9.08 6.74 6.07
C THR A 60 -8.14 5.61 5.63
N SER A 61 -7.06 5.97 4.93
CA SER A 61 -6.08 5.01 4.43
C SER A 61 -5.02 4.65 5.48
N PHE A 62 -4.89 3.35 5.75
CA PHE A 62 -3.81 2.73 6.53
C PHE A 62 -3.07 1.75 5.62
N ILE A 63 -2.54 2.26 4.50
CA ILE A 63 -1.87 1.48 3.46
C ILE A 63 -0.37 1.68 3.62
N LYS A 64 0.39 0.58 3.73
CA LYS A 64 1.86 0.67 3.76
C LYS A 64 2.38 1.24 2.44
N PRO A 65 3.35 2.17 2.44
CA PRO A 65 4.05 2.54 1.20
C PRO A 65 4.76 1.33 0.58
N ILE A 66 4.80 1.20 -0.75
CA ILE A 66 5.47 0.12 -1.51
C ILE A 66 6.92 -0.04 -1.06
N ASN A 67 7.60 1.09 -0.88
CA ASN A 67 9.01 1.09 -0.50
C ASN A 67 9.21 0.96 1.02
N TYR A 68 8.17 0.74 1.85
CA TYR A 68 8.27 0.82 3.31
C TYR A 68 9.27 -0.18 3.91
N GLU A 69 9.18 -1.47 3.55
CA GLU A 69 10.12 -2.47 4.04
C GLU A 69 11.45 -2.42 3.27
N THR A 70 11.40 -2.23 1.95
CA THR A 70 12.60 -2.22 1.12
C THR A 70 13.52 -1.04 1.42
N ARG A 71 12.99 0.13 1.83
CA ARG A 71 13.77 1.31 2.28
C ARG A 71 14.73 1.00 3.42
N LYS A 72 14.44 0.00 4.26
CA LYS A 72 15.30 -0.38 5.38
C LYS A 72 16.54 -1.16 4.92
N THR A 73 16.48 -1.79 3.74
CA THR A 73 17.55 -2.65 3.24
C THR A 73 18.76 -1.85 2.76
N LYS A 74 19.97 -2.41 2.95
CA LYS A 74 21.23 -1.83 2.46
C LYS A 74 21.21 -1.59 0.94
N LYS A 75 20.67 -2.54 0.18
CA LYS A 75 20.51 -2.46 -1.27
C LYS A 75 19.66 -1.27 -1.72
N PHE A 76 18.62 -0.90 -0.98
CA PHE A 76 17.81 0.28 -1.30
C PHE A 76 18.59 1.57 -1.01
N LYS A 77 19.23 1.65 0.17
CA LYS A 77 20.01 2.83 0.59
C LYS A 77 21.19 3.12 -0.33
N GLN A 78 21.81 2.09 -0.92
CA GLN A 78 22.89 2.22 -1.89
C GLN A 78 22.43 2.77 -3.26
N GLN A 79 21.13 2.82 -3.55
CA GLN A 79 20.62 3.40 -4.79
C GLN A 79 20.60 4.93 -4.70
N ILE A 80 21.78 5.55 -4.71
CA ILE A 80 21.99 7.00 -4.58
C ILE A 80 21.26 7.84 -5.64
N GLY A 81 20.82 7.21 -6.73
CA GLY A 81 20.03 7.85 -7.77
C GLY A 81 18.54 8.04 -7.45
N ARG A 82 18.02 7.45 -6.36
CA ARG A 82 16.62 7.60 -5.95
C ARG A 82 16.38 8.88 -5.17
N ARG A 83 15.24 9.53 -5.43
CA ARG A 83 14.79 10.71 -4.68
C ARG A 83 14.77 10.46 -3.18
N GLU A 84 14.32 9.28 -2.75
CA GLU A 84 14.25 8.90 -1.33
C GLU A 84 15.61 8.86 -0.63
N ASN A 85 16.71 8.77 -1.37
CA ASN A 85 18.08 8.77 -0.85
C ASN A 85 18.80 10.10 -1.13
N MET A 86 18.06 11.16 -1.43
CA MET A 86 18.57 12.53 -1.60
C MET A 86 18.04 13.41 -0.49
N SER A 87 18.85 14.34 -0.04
CA SER A 87 18.42 15.38 0.90
C SER A 87 17.57 16.40 0.16
N TYR A 88 16.46 16.81 0.76
CA TYR A 88 15.60 17.88 0.26
C TYR A 88 15.75 19.09 1.17
N ASP A 89 15.93 20.26 0.58
CA ASP A 89 15.96 21.55 1.26
C ASP A 89 14.66 22.29 0.92
N GLU A 90 13.82 22.46 1.95
CA GLU A 90 12.52 23.11 1.84
C GLU A 90 12.64 24.61 1.61
N GLN A 91 13.68 25.27 2.14
CA GLN A 91 13.86 26.72 2.00
C GLN A 91 14.24 27.09 0.56
N GLN A 92 15.06 26.26 -0.07
CA GLN A 92 15.54 26.50 -1.44
C GLN A 92 14.76 25.74 -2.51
N ASP A 93 13.74 24.97 -2.13
CA ASP A 93 13.01 24.00 -2.96
C ASP A 93 13.94 23.23 -3.91
N CYS A 94 14.86 22.47 -3.34
CA CYS A 94 15.85 21.74 -4.12
C CYS A 94 16.25 20.41 -3.50
N TYR A 95 16.77 19.51 -4.36
CA TYR A 95 17.33 18.24 -3.91
C TYR A 95 18.85 18.26 -4.04
N PHE A 96 19.56 17.67 -3.08
CA PHE A 96 21.00 17.42 -3.15
C PHE A 96 21.25 15.96 -3.49
N CYS A 97 21.98 15.71 -4.58
CA CYS A 97 22.41 14.34 -4.90
C CYS A 97 23.57 13.88 -4.01
N ALA A 98 23.92 12.60 -4.05
CA ALA A 98 25.00 12.04 -3.24
C ALA A 98 26.39 12.66 -3.48
N ALA A 99 26.59 13.35 -4.61
CA ALA A 99 27.81 14.12 -4.90
C ALA A 99 27.70 15.59 -4.45
N GLY A 100 26.70 15.95 -3.64
CA GLY A 100 26.46 17.33 -3.17
C GLY A 100 25.93 18.30 -4.23
N ARG A 101 25.69 17.85 -5.48
CA ARG A 101 25.18 18.73 -6.54
C ARG A 101 23.69 19.02 -6.35
N LYS A 102 23.32 20.30 -6.53
CA LYS A 102 21.95 20.82 -6.42
C LYS A 102 21.10 20.47 -7.64
N LEU A 103 19.91 19.97 -7.40
CA LEU A 103 18.85 19.78 -8.38
C LEU A 103 17.78 20.84 -8.11
N VAL A 104 17.77 21.87 -8.95
CA VAL A 104 16.87 23.02 -8.81
C VAL A 104 15.49 22.69 -9.35
N PHE A 105 14.46 23.25 -8.71
CA PHE A 105 13.11 23.26 -9.24
C PHE A 105 13.11 23.90 -10.64
N CYS A 106 12.42 23.27 -11.58
CA CYS A 106 12.31 23.74 -12.96
C CYS A 106 10.91 24.21 -13.30
N ARG A 107 9.92 23.38 -12.99
CA ARG A 107 8.51 23.61 -13.30
C ARG A 107 7.61 22.62 -12.58
N GLU A 108 6.34 22.98 -12.49
CA GLU A 108 5.25 22.04 -12.23
C GLU A 108 4.49 21.72 -13.52
N SER A 109 3.77 20.61 -13.49
CA SER A 109 2.76 20.28 -14.50
C SER A 109 1.56 19.70 -13.80
N THR A 110 0.43 20.36 -13.97
CA THR A 110 -0.87 19.88 -13.50
C THR A 110 -1.63 19.31 -14.68
N GLN A 111 -2.12 18.09 -14.54
CA GLN A 111 -2.89 17.40 -15.57
C GLN A 111 -4.16 16.82 -14.96
N ARG A 112 -5.27 16.92 -15.70
CA ARG A 112 -6.53 16.29 -15.29
C ARG A 112 -6.50 14.80 -15.66
N ASN A 113 -6.70 13.93 -14.68
CA ASN A 113 -6.79 12.50 -14.92
C ASN A 113 -8.18 12.11 -15.47
N ARG A 114 -8.36 10.85 -15.88
CA ARG A 114 -9.65 10.34 -16.40
C ARG A 114 -10.80 10.39 -15.39
N GLN A 115 -10.48 10.50 -14.11
CA GLN A 115 -11.45 10.51 -13.00
C GLN A 115 -11.83 11.95 -12.60
N GLY A 116 -11.22 12.95 -13.23
CA GLY A 116 -11.52 14.37 -13.02
C GLY A 116 -10.60 15.08 -12.03
N HIS A 117 -9.70 14.37 -11.34
CA HIS A 117 -8.74 14.97 -10.42
C HIS A 117 -7.62 15.71 -11.15
N PHE A 118 -7.20 16.84 -10.59
CA PHE A 118 -6.02 17.57 -11.04
C PHE A 118 -4.80 17.05 -10.30
N LEU A 119 -3.83 16.52 -11.05
CA LEU A 119 -2.63 15.88 -10.51
C LEU A 119 -1.41 16.71 -10.85
N THR A 120 -0.64 17.08 -9.84
CA THR A 120 0.55 17.93 -9.97
C THR A 120 1.82 17.12 -9.85
N SER A 121 2.74 17.33 -10.79
CA SER A 121 4.10 16.81 -10.74
C SER A 121 5.11 17.94 -10.79
N ALA A 122 6.02 17.98 -9.83
CA ALA A 122 7.16 18.88 -9.80
C ALA A 122 8.37 18.24 -10.50
N TYR A 123 9.12 19.04 -11.26
CA TYR A 123 10.29 18.60 -12.00
C TYR A 123 11.52 19.34 -11.52
N TYR A 124 12.56 18.58 -11.18
CA TYR A 124 13.85 19.09 -10.72
C TYR A 124 14.96 18.65 -11.65
N ARG A 125 15.99 19.48 -11.81
CA ARG A 125 17.12 19.19 -12.69
C ARG A 125 18.42 19.66 -12.09
N CYS A 126 19.44 18.81 -12.19
CA CYS A 126 20.82 19.21 -11.94
C CYS A 126 21.29 20.06 -13.12
N GLU A 127 22.00 21.16 -12.86
CA GLU A 127 22.57 22.00 -13.91
C GLU A 127 23.50 21.20 -14.83
N SER A 128 24.51 20.53 -14.24
CA SER A 128 25.41 19.65 -14.97
C SER A 128 25.84 18.43 -14.15
N CYS A 129 25.91 17.29 -14.82
CA CYS A 129 26.46 16.04 -14.28
C CYS A 129 27.78 15.65 -14.96
N THR A 130 28.43 16.57 -15.68
CA THR A 130 29.73 16.35 -16.32
C THR A 130 30.81 16.16 -15.24
N GLY A 131 31.72 15.21 -15.47
CA GLY A 131 32.82 14.88 -14.53
C GLY A 131 32.38 14.37 -13.17
N CYS A 132 31.12 13.95 -12.99
CA CYS A 132 30.63 13.47 -11.70
C CYS A 132 31.07 12.00 -11.47
N PRO A 133 31.84 11.69 -10.41
CA PRO A 133 32.28 10.31 -10.15
C PRO A 133 31.10 9.39 -9.81
N CYS A 134 30.02 9.93 -9.25
CA CYS A 134 28.83 9.17 -8.88
C CYS A 134 27.84 8.97 -10.04
N ARG A 135 28.17 9.42 -11.26
CA ARG A 135 27.20 9.51 -12.36
C ARG A 135 26.58 8.17 -12.72
N GLU A 136 27.38 7.12 -12.87
CA GLU A 136 26.91 5.80 -13.31
C GLU A 136 25.87 5.20 -12.35
N ALA A 137 26.09 5.35 -11.05
CA ALA A 137 25.16 4.87 -10.03
C ALA A 137 23.97 5.83 -9.77
N CYS A 138 24.12 7.14 -10.06
CA CYS A 138 23.11 8.15 -9.75
C CYS A 138 22.13 8.42 -10.91
N CYS A 139 22.61 8.37 -12.16
CA CYS A 139 21.87 8.79 -13.34
C CYS A 139 21.47 7.60 -14.20
N LYS A 140 20.17 7.49 -14.54
CA LYS A 140 19.69 6.47 -15.50
C LYS A 140 19.76 6.92 -16.95
N ALA A 141 19.88 8.23 -17.20
CA ALA A 141 19.87 8.77 -18.55
C ALA A 141 21.21 8.51 -19.26
N LYS A 142 21.13 8.05 -20.51
CA LYS A 142 22.29 7.86 -21.40
C LYS A 142 22.83 9.22 -21.88
N ASN A 143 24.03 9.20 -22.47
CA ASN A 143 24.61 10.31 -23.25
C ASN A 143 24.91 11.61 -22.48
N GLY A 144 25.48 11.53 -21.27
CA GLY A 144 25.94 12.74 -20.58
C GLY A 144 24.84 13.65 -20.01
N ALA A 145 23.56 13.38 -20.29
CA ALA A 145 22.43 14.19 -19.82
C ALA A 145 22.43 14.39 -18.29
N ALA A 146 22.14 15.61 -17.86
CA ALA A 146 22.05 15.95 -16.46
C ALA A 146 20.87 15.23 -15.78
N LYS A 147 21.02 14.97 -14.48
CA LYS A 147 20.01 14.27 -13.68
C LYS A 147 18.71 15.06 -13.63
N LYS A 148 17.60 14.36 -13.83
CA LYS A 148 16.25 14.89 -13.70
C LYS A 148 15.49 14.07 -12.66
N LEU A 149 14.64 14.74 -11.88
CA LEU A 149 13.67 14.12 -11.00
C LEU A 149 12.28 14.60 -11.41
N SER A 150 11.32 13.69 -11.34
CA SER A 150 9.90 14.01 -11.40
C SER A 150 9.27 13.49 -10.12
N VAL A 151 8.62 14.38 -9.39
CA VAL A 151 7.98 14.08 -8.11
C VAL A 151 6.49 14.28 -8.29
N LYS A 152 5.72 13.20 -8.13
CA LYS A 152 4.26 13.26 -8.11
C LYS A 152 3.84 13.79 -6.74
N LEU A 153 3.48 15.07 -6.66
CA LEU A 153 3.23 15.75 -5.39
C LEU A 153 2.03 15.14 -4.66
N ASP A 154 0.95 14.84 -5.38
CA ASP A 154 -0.26 14.24 -4.78
C ASP A 154 0.00 12.86 -4.20
N LEU A 155 0.76 12.02 -4.91
CA LEU A 155 1.13 10.71 -4.41
C LEU A 155 2.02 10.84 -3.17
N LEU A 156 2.96 11.78 -3.16
CA LEU A 156 3.81 12.03 -2.00
C LEU A 156 2.97 12.46 -0.79
N ARG A 157 2.12 13.48 -0.96
CA ARG A 157 1.19 13.99 0.07
C ARG A 157 0.32 12.87 0.65
N LEU A 158 -0.33 12.10 -0.22
CA LEU A 158 -1.29 11.06 0.19
C LEU A 158 -0.59 9.83 0.81
N SER A 159 0.56 9.43 0.26
CA SER A 159 1.39 8.36 0.83
C SER A 159 1.96 8.76 2.20
N ASP A 160 2.41 10.01 2.36
CA ASP A 160 2.93 10.51 3.64
C ASP A 160 1.82 10.62 4.71
N ARG A 161 0.61 11.07 4.32
CA ARG A 161 -0.56 11.03 5.22
C ARG A 161 -0.89 9.59 5.64
N SER A 162 -0.91 8.64 4.70
CA SER A 162 -1.16 7.24 5.03
C SER A 162 -0.05 6.63 5.89
N LYS A 163 1.20 7.05 5.66
CA LYS A 163 2.35 6.67 6.47
C LYS A 163 2.22 7.17 7.91
N GLN A 164 1.80 8.42 8.12
CA GLN A 164 1.52 8.96 9.45
C GLN A 164 0.42 8.15 10.16
N ASN A 165 -0.66 7.82 9.44
CA ASN A 165 -1.75 7.00 9.97
C ASN A 165 -1.25 5.65 10.46
N ILE A 166 -0.40 4.95 9.71
CA ILE A 166 0.11 3.63 10.10
C ILE A 166 1.20 3.66 11.19
N THR A 167 1.83 4.80 11.42
CA THR A 167 2.86 4.96 12.47
C THR A 167 2.29 5.40 13.81
N GLY A 168 1.08 5.99 13.84
CA GLY A 168 0.40 6.29 15.09
C GLY A 168 0.01 5.03 15.86
N GLU A 169 -0.24 5.17 17.17
CA GLU A 169 -0.61 4.05 18.06
C GLU A 169 -1.79 3.23 17.53
N ARG A 170 -2.86 3.91 17.10
CA ARG A 170 -4.02 3.28 16.47
C ARG A 170 -3.64 2.54 15.19
N GLY A 171 -2.79 3.13 14.35
CA GLY A 171 -2.34 2.51 13.10
C GLY A 171 -1.48 1.26 13.33
N ILE A 172 -0.60 1.29 14.33
CA ILE A 172 0.20 0.14 14.75
C ILE A 172 -0.74 -0.99 15.19
N MET A 173 -1.68 -0.71 16.09
CA MET A 173 -2.69 -1.67 16.55
C MET A 173 -3.46 -2.29 15.38
N LEU A 174 -3.96 -1.48 14.45
CA LEU A 174 -4.72 -1.94 13.29
C LEU A 174 -3.87 -2.81 12.35
N ARG A 175 -2.62 -2.42 12.08
CA ARG A 175 -1.71 -3.19 11.21
C ARG A 175 -1.35 -4.55 11.80
N VAL A 176 -1.03 -4.60 13.08
CA VAL A 176 -0.68 -5.85 13.76
C VAL A 176 -1.89 -6.77 13.77
N ASN A 177 -3.07 -6.25 14.14
CA ASN A 177 -4.30 -7.02 14.09
C ASN A 177 -4.64 -7.51 12.68
N ARG A 178 -4.38 -6.70 11.64
CA ARG A 178 -4.58 -7.12 10.24
C ARG A 178 -3.66 -8.27 9.89
N SER A 179 -2.39 -8.23 10.28
CA SER A 179 -1.46 -9.36 10.11
C SER A 179 -1.99 -10.61 10.82
N ILE A 180 -2.27 -10.54 12.11
CA ILE A 180 -2.78 -11.68 12.89
C ILE A 180 -4.04 -12.28 12.24
N GLN A 181 -5.03 -11.45 11.90
CA GLN A 181 -6.32 -11.93 11.38
C GLN A 181 -6.21 -12.47 9.95
N VAL A 182 -5.54 -11.73 9.05
CA VAL A 182 -5.46 -12.09 7.63
C VAL A 182 -4.46 -13.23 7.39
N GLU A 183 -3.25 -13.13 7.95
CA GLU A 183 -2.23 -14.19 7.80
C GLU A 183 -2.63 -15.45 8.57
N GLY A 184 -3.29 -15.31 9.72
CA GLY A 184 -3.90 -16.43 10.43
C GLY A 184 -4.94 -17.16 9.58
N ALA A 185 -5.83 -16.43 8.91
CA ALA A 185 -6.81 -17.03 7.99
C ALA A 185 -6.14 -17.73 6.81
N PHE A 186 -5.15 -17.09 6.18
CA PHE A 186 -4.41 -17.70 5.07
C PHE A 186 -3.61 -18.94 5.52
N GLY A 187 -2.98 -18.91 6.69
CA GLY A 187 -2.25 -20.05 7.24
C GLY A 187 -3.16 -21.26 7.47
N VAL A 188 -4.35 -21.05 8.04
CA VAL A 188 -5.34 -22.11 8.23
C VAL A 188 -5.80 -22.67 6.88
N LEU A 189 -6.18 -21.81 5.94
CA LEU A 189 -6.70 -22.26 4.64
C LEU A 189 -5.62 -22.96 3.80
N LYS A 190 -4.44 -22.36 3.65
CA LYS A 190 -3.40 -22.86 2.75
C LYS A 190 -2.58 -24.00 3.36
N SER A 191 -2.19 -23.88 4.63
CA SER A 191 -1.30 -24.84 5.29
C SER A 191 -2.11 -25.95 5.96
N ASN A 192 -2.97 -25.60 6.93
CA ASN A 192 -3.65 -26.61 7.76
C ASN A 192 -4.68 -27.40 6.94
N ARG A 193 -5.47 -26.72 6.10
CA ARG A 193 -6.43 -27.36 5.19
C ARG A 193 -5.82 -27.78 3.86
N LYS A 194 -4.51 -27.54 3.65
CA LYS A 194 -3.77 -27.89 2.44
C LYS A 194 -4.40 -27.36 1.14
N PHE A 195 -5.16 -26.26 1.21
CA PHE A 195 -5.78 -25.67 0.02
C PHE A 195 -4.74 -24.95 -0.83
N LYS A 196 -4.20 -25.65 -1.83
CA LYS A 196 -3.13 -25.14 -2.70
C LYS A 196 -3.66 -24.62 -4.04
N ARG A 197 -4.77 -25.16 -4.54
CA ARG A 197 -5.35 -24.87 -5.86
C ARG A 197 -6.86 -25.04 -5.81
N PHE A 198 -7.56 -24.26 -6.63
CA PHE A 198 -8.98 -24.46 -6.91
C PHE A 198 -9.20 -25.76 -7.67
N LEU A 199 -10.30 -26.44 -7.36
CA LEU A 199 -10.71 -27.68 -8.01
C LEU A 199 -11.45 -27.42 -9.32
N THR A 200 -12.13 -26.27 -9.41
CA THR A 200 -12.92 -25.85 -10.55
C THR A 200 -12.27 -24.68 -11.28
N ARG A 201 -12.79 -24.38 -12.47
CA ARG A 201 -12.37 -23.26 -13.31
C ARG A 201 -13.57 -22.37 -13.62
N GLY A 202 -13.26 -21.13 -13.98
CA GLY A 202 -14.25 -20.09 -14.24
C GLY A 202 -14.60 -19.31 -12.97
N ARG A 203 -14.89 -18.01 -13.15
CA ARG A 203 -15.07 -17.07 -12.05
C ARG A 203 -16.16 -17.49 -11.07
N THR A 204 -17.29 -17.99 -11.59
CA THR A 204 -18.43 -18.44 -10.77
C THR A 204 -18.04 -19.60 -9.87
N ASN A 205 -17.52 -20.69 -10.46
CA ASN A 205 -17.19 -21.90 -9.71
C ASN A 205 -16.06 -21.66 -8.68
N ILE A 206 -15.02 -20.91 -9.07
CA ILE A 206 -13.94 -20.49 -8.16
C ILE A 206 -14.49 -19.65 -7.00
N SER A 207 -15.44 -18.75 -7.27
CA SER A 207 -16.07 -17.94 -6.22
C SER A 207 -16.88 -18.80 -5.27
N THR A 208 -17.62 -19.79 -5.77
CA THR A 208 -18.36 -20.76 -4.95
C THR A 208 -17.43 -21.53 -4.02
N GLU A 209 -16.31 -22.06 -4.53
CA GLU A 209 -15.29 -22.71 -3.69
C GLU A 209 -14.75 -21.77 -2.61
N LEU A 210 -14.43 -20.52 -2.96
CA LEU A 210 -14.00 -19.50 -2.00
C LEU A 210 -15.04 -19.27 -0.90
N TYR A 211 -16.33 -19.17 -1.24
CA TYR A 211 -17.39 -18.99 -0.26
C TYR A 211 -17.51 -20.17 0.69
N LEU A 212 -17.46 -21.40 0.18
CA LEU A 212 -17.49 -22.61 1.02
C LEU A 212 -16.29 -22.68 1.97
N LEU A 213 -15.09 -22.34 1.48
CA LEU A 213 -13.88 -22.27 2.32
C LEU A 213 -14.02 -21.22 3.42
N CYS A 214 -14.53 -20.03 3.09
CA CYS A 214 -14.72 -18.94 4.04
C CYS A 214 -15.80 -19.28 5.07
N LEU A 215 -16.91 -19.89 4.65
CA LEU A 215 -17.96 -20.37 5.54
C LEU A 215 -17.40 -21.38 6.54
N GLY A 216 -16.74 -22.43 6.04
CA GLY A 216 -16.12 -23.44 6.89
C GLY A 216 -15.04 -22.86 7.80
N TYR A 217 -14.28 -21.84 7.36
CA TYR A 217 -13.33 -21.13 8.23
C TYR A 217 -14.05 -20.36 9.34
N ASN A 218 -15.09 -19.59 9.00
CA ASN A 218 -15.84 -18.78 9.95
C ASN A 218 -16.58 -19.64 10.99
N LEU A 219 -17.16 -20.77 10.61
CA LEU A 219 -17.81 -21.70 11.54
C LEU A 219 -16.80 -22.28 12.54
N ASN A 220 -15.65 -22.77 12.07
CA ASN A 220 -14.59 -23.27 12.95
C ASN A 220 -14.07 -22.14 13.86
N LYS A 221 -13.94 -20.92 13.34
CA LYS A 221 -13.50 -19.76 14.12
C LYS A 221 -14.53 -19.41 15.19
N LEU A 222 -15.82 -19.44 14.88
CA LEU A 222 -16.91 -19.20 15.83
C LEU A 222 -16.87 -20.22 16.96
N TRP A 223 -16.81 -21.51 16.63
CA TRP A 223 -16.73 -22.59 17.62
C TRP A 223 -15.49 -22.43 18.53
N ALA A 224 -14.31 -22.19 17.95
CA ALA A 224 -13.09 -21.98 18.72
C ALA A 224 -13.15 -20.75 19.64
N LYS A 225 -13.76 -19.65 19.18
CA LYS A 225 -13.95 -18.44 20.01
C LYS A 225 -14.98 -18.65 21.11
N CYS A 226 -16.02 -19.45 20.86
CA CYS A 226 -17.00 -19.83 21.87
C CYS A 226 -16.34 -20.61 23.02
N ASN A 227 -15.62 -21.68 22.68
CA ASN A 227 -14.94 -22.53 23.68
C ASN A 227 -13.87 -21.78 24.48
N ALA A 228 -13.23 -20.77 23.88
CA ALA A 228 -12.23 -19.95 24.54
C ALA A 228 -12.81 -18.71 25.26
N GLY A 229 -14.13 -18.49 25.25
CA GLY A 229 -14.75 -17.30 25.85
C GLY A 229 -14.40 -15.98 25.14
N ARG A 230 -13.96 -16.01 23.88
CA ARG A 230 -13.45 -14.84 23.12
C ARG A 230 -14.45 -14.25 22.12
N LEU A 231 -15.74 -14.57 22.22
CA LEU A 231 -16.75 -14.10 21.24
C LEU A 231 -16.82 -12.57 21.14
N LYS A 232 -16.59 -11.86 22.25
CA LYS A 232 -16.59 -10.38 22.32
C LYS A 232 -15.21 -9.76 22.00
N THR A 233 -14.20 -10.57 21.68
CA THR A 233 -12.85 -10.07 21.37
C THR A 233 -12.75 -9.72 19.89
N HIS A 234 -12.70 -8.41 19.59
CA HIS A 234 -12.62 -7.88 18.23
C HIS A 234 -11.18 -7.65 17.74
N LEU A 235 -10.31 -7.22 18.65
CA LEU A 235 -8.90 -6.96 18.42
C LEU A 235 -8.06 -7.65 19.50
N PHE A 236 -6.87 -8.08 19.13
CA PHE A 236 -5.82 -8.50 20.03
C PHE A 236 -5.17 -7.24 20.64
N CYS A 237 -5.05 -7.22 21.96
CA CYS A 237 -4.31 -6.18 22.66
C CYS A 237 -2.83 -6.34 22.35
N LEU A 238 -2.16 -5.22 22.06
CA LEU A 238 -0.71 -5.22 21.97
C LEU A 238 -0.16 -5.10 23.39
N GLN A 239 0.61 -6.09 23.82
CA GLN A 239 1.40 -5.94 25.03
C GLN A 239 2.48 -4.90 24.73
N LYS A 240 2.50 -3.82 25.51
CA LYS A 240 3.64 -2.90 25.53
C LYS A 240 4.69 -3.59 26.42
N GLU A 241 5.77 -4.05 25.79
CA GLU A 241 7.01 -4.39 26.52
C GLU A 241 7.60 -3.13 27.16
#